data_AF-A0A5R9AIP4-F1
#
_entry.id   AF-A0A5R9AIP4-F1
#
_cell.length_a   1.000
_cell.length_b   1.000
_cell.length_c   1.000
_cell.angle_alpha   90.00
_cell.angle_beta   90.00
_cell.angle_gamma   90.00
#
_symmetry.space_group_name_H-M   'P 1'
#
loop_
_entity.id
_entity.type
_entity.pdbx_description
1 polymer ?
#
loop_
_entity_poly.entity_id
_entity_poly.type
_entity_poly.pdbx_seq_one_letter_code
_entity_poly.pdbx_strand_id
1 'polypeptide(L)'
;MSPHRQTGLSLIELMVAIALGVMVLLGVLQIYLSGSDHAAFNHAQQQNQANSRFILDLLQRESGHAGYSAWVRHATQADEQQYDFVIDREGPFPALTDTATGCIFGAGKVASLDAGGRGLCLRYQRPQRSDAQVHQDCTGAALYSDDDAGNPQVLVSHLRLADGELLCKTNNALSAGEVALASGIHDLMFAVGSTNQLRAGLVLTSTRALLPENCTYQDPLNPATTKNTGARGLCSAFAQTLYLRNQP
;
A
#
# COMPACT_ATOMS: atom_id res chain seq x y z
N MET A 1 -60.26 -10.92 58.01
CA MET A 1 -59.04 -11.16 57.20
C MET A 1 -58.99 -12.63 56.86
N SER A 2 -59.46 -13.02 55.68
CA SER A 2 -59.44 -14.41 55.22
C SER A 2 -58.01 -14.78 54.78
N PRO A 3 -57.39 -15.81 55.38
CA PRO A 3 -56.05 -16.22 54.99
C PRO A 3 -56.11 -16.77 53.56
N HIS A 4 -55.35 -16.17 52.64
CA HIS A 4 -55.16 -16.74 51.31
C HIS A 4 -54.42 -18.07 51.46
N ARG A 5 -55.08 -19.17 51.06
CA ARG A 5 -54.45 -20.49 50.94
C ARG A 5 -53.33 -20.39 49.89
N GLN A 6 -52.09 -20.65 50.29
CA GLN A 6 -51.01 -20.89 49.34
C GLN A 6 -51.34 -22.17 48.55
N THR A 7 -51.69 -21.99 47.28
CA THR A 7 -51.68 -23.08 46.29
C THR A 7 -50.22 -23.36 45.95
N GLY A 8 -49.69 -24.51 46.38
CA GLY A 8 -48.33 -24.93 46.02
C GLY A 8 -48.16 -25.05 44.51
N LEU A 9 -47.04 -24.60 43.99
CA LEU A 9 -46.66 -24.75 42.58
C LEU A 9 -46.59 -26.24 42.21
N SER A 10 -47.17 -26.60 41.07
CA SER A 10 -47.01 -27.95 40.51
C SER A 10 -45.57 -28.14 40.04
N LEU A 11 -45.00 -29.34 40.23
CA LEU A 11 -43.68 -29.69 39.73
C LEU A 11 -43.57 -29.46 38.20
N ILE A 12 -44.66 -29.68 37.47
CA ILE A 12 -44.76 -29.44 36.03
C ILE A 12 -44.68 -27.94 35.71
N GLU A 13 -45.30 -27.09 36.53
CA GLU A 13 -45.31 -25.63 36.36
C GLU A 13 -43.90 -25.05 36.55
N LEU A 14 -43.13 -25.59 37.51
CA LEU A 14 -41.72 -25.28 37.70
C LEU A 14 -40.88 -25.72 36.48
N MET A 15 -41.10 -26.93 35.97
CA MET A 15 -40.37 -27.45 34.80
C MET A 15 -40.62 -26.60 33.55
N VAL A 16 -41.87 -26.19 33.33
CA VAL A 16 -42.25 -25.32 32.20
C VAL A 16 -41.63 -23.92 32.36
N ALA A 17 -41.66 -23.35 33.57
CA ALA A 17 -41.04 -22.05 33.83
C ALA A 17 -39.52 -22.05 33.56
N ILE A 18 -38.82 -23.12 33.97
CA ILE A 18 -37.39 -23.28 33.69
C ILE A 18 -37.14 -23.46 32.19
N ALA A 19 -37.95 -24.28 31.51
CA ALA A 19 -37.82 -24.51 30.07
C ALA A 19 -37.98 -23.21 29.27
N LEU A 20 -38.99 -22.40 29.59
CA LEU A 20 -39.20 -21.09 28.98
C LEU A 20 -38.07 -20.11 29.30
N GLY A 21 -37.56 -20.11 30.53
CA GLY A 21 -36.41 -19.28 30.93
C GLY A 21 -35.15 -19.60 30.13
N VAL A 22 -34.84 -20.89 29.95
CA VAL A 22 -33.71 -21.34 29.12
C VAL A 22 -33.92 -20.97 27.65
N MET A 23 -35.14 -21.13 27.12
CA MET A 23 -35.45 -20.77 25.74
C MET A 23 -35.23 -19.28 25.47
N VAL A 24 -35.66 -18.41 26.38
CA VAL A 24 -35.44 -16.96 26.27
C VAL A 24 -33.95 -16.62 26.35
N LEU A 25 -33.23 -17.19 27.32
CA LEU A 25 -31.79 -16.96 27.49
C LEU A 25 -30.98 -17.38 26.24
N LEU A 26 -31.31 -18.54 25.65
CA LEU A 26 -30.68 -18.99 24.40
C LEU A 26 -30.96 -18.02 23.25
N GLY A 27 -32.20 -17.52 23.14
CA GLY A 27 -32.56 -16.53 22.12
C GLY A 27 -31.75 -15.23 22.25
N VAL A 28 -31.62 -14.70 23.46
CA VAL A 28 -30.82 -13.48 23.71
C VAL A 28 -29.34 -13.72 23.44
N LEU A 29 -28.81 -14.88 23.83
CA LEU A 29 -27.40 -15.22 23.60
C LEU A 29 -27.07 -15.30 22.11
N GLN A 30 -27.93 -15.89 21.28
CA GLN A 30 -27.74 -15.95 19.83
C GLN A 30 -27.70 -14.55 19.20
N ILE A 31 -28.59 -13.65 19.61
CA ILE A 31 -28.61 -12.26 19.13
C ILE A 31 -27.30 -11.56 19.52
N TYR A 32 -26.85 -11.74 20.76
CA TYR A 32 -25.61 -11.13 21.24
C TYR A 32 -24.38 -11.62 20.48
N LEU A 33 -24.22 -12.93 20.32
CA LEU A 33 -23.09 -13.52 19.59
C LEU A 33 -23.08 -13.07 18.12
N SER A 34 -24.23 -13.13 17.46
CA SER A 34 -24.38 -12.64 16.09
C SER A 34 -24.02 -11.16 15.96
N GLY A 35 -24.49 -10.31 16.88
CA GLY A 35 -24.15 -8.89 16.90
C GLY A 35 -22.65 -8.62 17.08
N SER A 36 -21.97 -9.41 17.92
CA SER A 36 -20.51 -9.31 18.12
C SER A 36 -19.73 -9.68 16.86
N ASP A 37 -20.12 -10.75 16.18
CA ASP A 37 -19.48 -11.19 14.93
C ASP A 37 -19.71 -10.18 13.80
N HIS A 38 -20.93 -9.66 13.67
CA HIS A 38 -21.24 -8.59 12.71
C HIS A 38 -20.43 -7.32 12.98
N ALA A 39 -20.27 -6.92 14.25
CA ALA A 39 -19.45 -5.77 14.61
C ALA A 39 -17.97 -5.99 14.24
N ALA A 40 -17.42 -7.18 14.49
CA ALA A 40 -16.04 -7.52 14.12
C ALA A 40 -15.82 -7.54 12.60
N PHE A 41 -16.77 -8.08 11.85
CA PHE A 41 -16.77 -8.07 10.39
C PHE A 41 -16.79 -6.65 9.83
N ASN A 42 -17.70 -5.81 10.32
CA ASN A 42 -17.82 -4.42 9.88
C ASN A 42 -16.55 -3.61 10.21
N HIS A 43 -15.96 -3.83 11.39
CA HIS A 43 -14.71 -3.19 11.76
C HIS A 43 -13.55 -3.61 10.84
N ALA A 44 -13.42 -4.90 10.54
CA ALA A 44 -12.39 -5.39 9.61
C ALA A 44 -12.55 -4.83 8.20
N GLN A 45 -13.79 -4.73 7.70
CA GLN A 45 -14.10 -4.13 6.41
C GLN A 45 -13.73 -2.63 6.38
N GLN A 46 -14.05 -1.89 7.44
CA GLN A 46 -13.67 -0.47 7.56
C GLN A 46 -12.16 -0.29 7.60
N GLN A 47 -11.45 -1.12 8.37
CA GLN A 47 -9.99 -1.08 8.45
C GLN A 47 -9.35 -1.35 7.10
N ASN A 48 -9.78 -2.41 6.39
CA ASN A 48 -9.26 -2.71 5.06
C ASN A 48 -9.54 -1.56 4.08
N GLN A 49 -10.72 -0.94 4.15
CA GLN A 49 -11.04 0.18 3.29
C GLN A 49 -10.18 1.42 3.60
N ALA A 50 -9.96 1.75 4.88
CA ALA A 50 -9.09 2.84 5.29
C ALA A 50 -7.63 2.60 4.88
N ASN A 51 -7.10 1.40 5.17
CA ASN A 51 -5.75 1.00 4.78
C ASN A 51 -5.56 1.04 3.27
N SER A 52 -6.54 0.57 2.50
CA SER A 52 -6.46 0.62 1.04
C SER A 52 -6.36 2.05 0.53
N ARG A 53 -7.19 2.98 1.04
CA ARG A 53 -7.13 4.39 0.65
C ARG A 53 -5.79 5.01 0.97
N PHE A 54 -5.26 4.74 2.16
CA PHE A 54 -3.95 5.23 2.59
C PHE A 54 -2.83 4.70 1.69
N ILE A 55 -2.76 3.39 1.45
CA ILE A 55 -1.71 2.78 0.61
C ILE A 55 -1.79 3.29 -0.82
N LEU A 56 -3.00 3.38 -1.38
CA LEU A 56 -3.20 3.86 -2.75
C LEU A 56 -2.84 5.34 -2.90
N ASP A 57 -3.20 6.19 -1.93
CA ASP A 57 -2.80 7.61 -1.90
C ASP A 57 -1.28 7.78 -1.79
N LEU A 58 -0.64 6.98 -0.92
CA LEU A 58 0.80 6.92 -0.78
C LEU A 58 1.48 6.53 -2.10
N LEU A 59 1.04 5.44 -2.73
CA LEU A 59 1.57 5.01 -4.04
C LEU A 59 1.37 6.08 -5.11
N GLN A 60 0.23 6.77 -5.10
CA GLN A 60 -0.05 7.87 -6.01
C GLN A 60 0.91 9.05 -5.78
N ARG A 61 1.13 9.44 -4.53
CA ARG A 61 2.08 10.50 -4.16
C ARG A 61 3.50 10.15 -4.59
N GLU A 62 3.98 8.95 -4.28
CA GLU A 62 5.32 8.49 -4.69
C GLU A 62 5.47 8.43 -6.22
N SER A 63 4.44 7.92 -6.92
CA SER A 63 4.43 7.91 -8.39
C SER A 63 4.41 9.31 -9.00
N GLY A 64 3.85 10.29 -8.29
CA GLY A 64 3.82 11.69 -8.71
C GLY A 64 5.18 12.38 -8.70
N HIS A 65 6.13 11.89 -7.87
CA HIS A 65 7.51 12.37 -7.89
C HIS A 65 8.30 11.80 -9.08
N ALA A 66 7.95 10.61 -9.55
CA ALA A 66 8.68 9.90 -10.58
C ALA A 66 8.85 10.71 -11.87
N GLY A 67 10.07 10.73 -12.40
CA GLY A 67 10.41 11.44 -13.62
C GLY A 67 10.48 12.96 -13.47
N TYR A 68 10.35 13.50 -12.26
CA TYR A 68 10.69 14.91 -12.04
C TYR A 68 12.17 15.13 -12.34
N SER A 69 12.49 16.02 -13.27
CA SER A 69 13.85 16.48 -13.56
C SER A 69 13.93 17.98 -13.31
N ALA A 70 14.94 18.42 -12.57
CA ALA A 70 15.34 19.81 -12.62
C ALA A 70 16.01 20.03 -13.98
N TRP A 71 15.69 21.11 -14.68
CA TRP A 71 16.35 21.44 -15.95
C TRP A 71 17.83 21.72 -15.68
N VAL A 72 18.68 20.71 -15.87
CA VAL A 72 20.12 20.83 -15.76
C VAL A 72 20.74 20.21 -17.00
N ARG A 73 21.67 20.96 -17.60
CA ARG A 73 22.39 20.58 -18.81
C ARG A 73 23.24 19.34 -18.49
N HIS A 74 22.90 18.18 -19.03
CA HIS A 74 23.72 16.96 -18.98
C HIS A 74 24.80 16.99 -20.07
N ALA A 75 25.54 18.10 -20.18
CA ALA A 75 26.70 18.19 -21.05
C ALA A 75 27.95 17.72 -20.29
N THR A 76 28.71 16.80 -20.89
CA THR A 76 30.03 16.42 -20.40
C THR A 76 31.08 17.41 -20.89
N GLN A 77 32.26 17.44 -20.26
CA GLN A 77 33.39 18.26 -20.75
C GLN A 77 33.80 17.92 -22.20
N ALA A 78 33.51 16.69 -22.66
CA ALA A 78 33.76 16.28 -24.04
C ALA A 78 32.76 16.92 -25.03
N ASP A 79 31.54 17.20 -24.60
CA ASP A 79 30.50 17.78 -25.46
C ASP A 79 30.77 19.26 -25.76
N GLU A 80 31.46 19.98 -24.86
CA GLU A 80 31.90 21.36 -25.08
C GLU A 80 32.92 21.51 -26.21
N GLN A 81 33.66 20.43 -26.53
CA GLN A 81 34.63 20.45 -27.63
C GLN A 81 34.01 20.09 -28.99
N GLN A 82 32.80 19.51 -29.02
CA GLN A 82 32.21 18.96 -30.24
C GLN A 82 30.94 19.69 -30.73
N TYR A 83 30.22 20.38 -29.84
CA TYR A 83 28.96 21.04 -30.18
C TYR A 83 28.84 22.43 -29.54
N ASP A 84 28.42 23.43 -30.34
CA ASP A 84 28.18 24.81 -29.88
C ASP A 84 26.93 24.90 -28.96
N PHE A 85 25.98 23.97 -29.10
CA PHE A 85 24.78 23.87 -28.26
C PHE A 85 24.34 22.40 -28.12
N VAL A 86 24.15 21.95 -26.87
CA VAL A 86 23.78 20.57 -26.52
C VAL A 86 22.51 20.62 -25.69
N ILE A 87 21.41 20.10 -26.24
CA ILE A 87 20.15 19.83 -25.54
C ILE A 87 20.13 18.31 -25.29
N ASP A 88 20.80 17.84 -24.23
CA ASP A 88 20.82 16.47 -23.70
C ASP A 88 20.66 15.29 -24.69
N ARG A 89 21.76 14.60 -24.98
CA ARG A 89 21.78 13.42 -25.87
C ARG A 89 20.96 12.22 -25.34
N GLU A 90 20.87 12.04 -24.02
CA GLU A 90 20.25 10.86 -23.39
C GLU A 90 19.04 11.18 -22.50
N GLY A 91 18.58 12.44 -22.52
CA GLY A 91 17.58 12.93 -21.57
C GLY A 91 18.10 12.96 -20.12
N PRO A 92 17.27 13.39 -19.16
CA PRO A 92 17.71 13.61 -17.78
C PRO A 92 18.03 12.33 -16.98
N PHE A 93 17.83 11.17 -17.60
CA PHE A 93 17.78 9.88 -16.93
C PHE A 93 18.56 8.80 -17.72
N PRO A 94 19.91 8.79 -17.62
CA PRO A 94 20.74 7.75 -18.25
C PRO A 94 20.44 6.35 -17.67
N ALA A 95 20.97 5.28 -18.25
CA ALA A 95 20.88 3.97 -17.62
C ALA A 95 21.57 4.00 -16.24
N LEU A 96 20.92 3.44 -15.20
CA LEU A 96 21.41 3.49 -13.82
C LEU A 96 21.18 2.16 -13.13
N THR A 97 22.22 1.64 -12.47
CA THR A 97 22.11 0.55 -11.49
C THR A 97 22.47 1.14 -10.13
N ASP A 98 21.48 1.28 -9.27
CA ASP A 98 21.66 1.89 -7.96
C ASP A 98 21.96 0.81 -6.92
N THR A 99 23.16 0.82 -6.34
CA THR A 99 23.60 -0.20 -5.38
C THR A 99 22.96 -0.04 -3.99
N ALA A 100 22.47 1.16 -3.65
CA ALA A 100 21.83 1.41 -2.36
C ALA A 100 20.45 0.75 -2.29
N THR A 101 19.66 0.88 -3.35
CA THR A 101 18.30 0.33 -3.45
C THR A 101 18.25 -1.03 -4.15
N GLY A 102 19.23 -1.35 -5.01
CA GLY A 102 19.21 -2.54 -5.87
C GLY A 102 18.40 -2.36 -7.16
N CYS A 103 17.90 -1.16 -7.42
CA CYS A 103 17.08 -0.85 -8.60
C CYS A 103 17.92 -0.72 -9.87
N ILE A 104 17.36 -1.19 -10.99
CA ILE A 104 17.99 -1.15 -12.32
C ILE A 104 17.06 -0.44 -13.31
N PHE A 105 17.55 0.64 -13.91
CA PHE A 105 16.82 1.44 -14.90
C PHE A 105 17.54 1.43 -16.24
N GLY A 106 16.77 1.19 -17.31
CA GLY A 106 17.23 1.47 -18.69
C GLY A 106 17.29 2.97 -18.98
N ALA A 107 18.01 3.34 -20.03
CA ALA A 107 18.06 4.74 -20.50
C ALA A 107 16.63 5.29 -20.75
N GLY A 108 16.35 6.49 -20.25
CA GLY A 108 15.05 7.17 -20.36
C GLY A 108 13.94 6.60 -19.44
N LYS A 109 14.14 5.47 -18.75
CA LYS A 109 13.10 4.85 -17.93
C LYS A 109 13.04 5.43 -16.53
N VAL A 110 11.90 5.98 -16.11
CA VAL A 110 11.73 6.58 -14.76
C VAL A 110 11.24 5.60 -13.71
N ALA A 111 10.75 4.43 -14.14
CA ALA A 111 10.28 3.37 -13.28
C ALA A 111 10.78 2.01 -13.78
N SER A 112 11.03 1.09 -12.85
CA SER A 112 11.31 -0.31 -13.11
C SER A 112 10.61 -1.18 -12.07
N LEU A 113 10.34 -2.44 -12.42
CA LEU A 113 9.69 -3.40 -11.53
C LEU A 113 10.66 -4.50 -11.15
N ASP A 114 10.57 -4.97 -9.91
CA ASP A 114 11.32 -6.15 -9.48
C ASP A 114 10.80 -7.42 -10.17
N ALA A 115 11.61 -8.48 -10.12
CA ALA A 115 11.18 -9.79 -10.59
C ALA A 115 9.87 -10.22 -9.89
N GLY A 116 8.86 -10.55 -10.69
CA GLY A 116 7.53 -10.91 -10.18
C GLY A 116 6.64 -9.73 -9.78
N GLY A 117 7.06 -8.48 -10.01
CA GLY A 117 6.23 -7.29 -9.84
C GLY A 117 5.93 -6.91 -8.38
N ARG A 118 6.67 -7.43 -7.40
CA ARG A 118 6.44 -7.16 -5.96
C ARG A 118 7.17 -5.94 -5.42
N GLY A 119 7.94 -5.29 -6.27
CA GLY A 119 8.61 -4.05 -5.97
C GLY A 119 8.54 -3.08 -7.14
N LEU A 120 8.49 -1.80 -6.79
CA LEU A 120 8.42 -0.67 -7.70
C LEU A 120 9.60 0.25 -7.38
N CYS A 121 10.48 0.39 -8.35
CA CYS A 121 11.56 1.35 -8.34
C CYS A 121 11.13 2.59 -9.10
N LEU A 122 11.28 3.76 -8.48
CA LEU A 122 10.99 5.07 -9.06
C LEU A 122 12.25 5.92 -8.96
N ARG A 123 12.48 6.77 -9.96
CA ARG A 123 13.56 7.76 -9.89
C ARG A 123 13.11 9.16 -10.29
N TYR A 124 13.74 10.13 -9.67
CA TYR A 124 13.49 11.56 -9.86
C TYR A 124 14.71 12.37 -9.40
N GLN A 125 14.83 13.60 -9.85
CA GLN A 125 15.89 14.51 -9.42
C GLN A 125 15.41 15.36 -8.24
N ARG A 126 16.35 15.84 -7.43
CA ARG A 126 16.04 16.77 -6.34
C ARG A 126 15.53 18.12 -6.85
N PRO A 127 14.56 18.74 -6.16
CA PRO A 127 14.25 20.14 -6.37
C PRO A 127 15.44 21.01 -5.98
N GLN A 128 15.73 22.04 -6.78
CA GLN A 128 16.90 22.91 -6.64
C GLN A 128 16.58 24.27 -5.96
N ARG A 129 15.43 24.38 -5.30
CA ARG A 129 15.01 25.61 -4.61
C ARG A 129 14.94 25.40 -3.11
N SER A 130 15.33 26.41 -2.36
CA SER A 130 15.35 26.39 -0.89
C SER A 130 13.96 26.30 -0.23
N ASP A 131 12.88 26.65 -0.96
CA ASP A 131 11.50 26.44 -0.51
C ASP A 131 11.07 24.96 -0.58
N ALA A 132 11.86 24.12 -1.24
CA ALA A 132 11.61 22.69 -1.37
C ALA A 132 12.04 21.85 -0.16
N GLN A 133 12.53 22.47 0.92
CA GLN A 133 12.86 21.81 2.20
C GLN A 133 11.68 21.07 2.83
N VAL A 134 10.45 21.42 2.46
CA VAL A 134 9.23 20.75 2.93
C VAL A 134 8.99 19.42 2.22
N HIS A 135 9.60 19.21 1.05
CA HIS A 135 9.45 17.93 0.36
C HIS A 135 10.33 16.86 1.00
N GLN A 136 9.70 15.73 1.27
CA GLN A 136 10.34 14.55 1.87
C GLN A 136 10.22 13.37 0.90
N ASP A 137 11.20 12.48 0.95
CA ASP A 137 11.09 11.17 0.33
C ASP A 137 10.11 10.27 1.10
N CYS A 138 9.86 9.08 0.56
CA CYS A 138 9.02 8.07 1.20
C CYS A 138 9.48 7.69 2.62
N THR A 139 10.77 7.88 2.97
CA THR A 139 11.29 7.58 4.31
C THR A 139 11.13 8.75 5.29
N GLY A 140 10.61 9.89 4.82
CA GLY A 140 10.45 11.11 5.60
C GLY A 140 11.70 12.00 5.63
N ALA A 141 12.76 11.62 4.93
CA ALA A 141 13.97 12.42 4.85
C ALA A 141 13.79 13.57 3.86
N ALA A 142 14.38 14.73 4.15
CA ALA A 142 14.27 15.90 3.28
C ALA A 142 14.86 15.61 1.87
N LEU A 143 14.22 16.15 0.84
CA LEU A 143 14.65 16.05 -0.56
C LEU A 143 15.62 17.18 -0.97
N TYR A 144 15.83 18.17 -0.11
CA TYR A 144 16.67 19.33 -0.36
C TYR A 144 17.82 19.40 0.65
N SER A 145 19.03 19.61 0.16
CA SER A 145 20.19 20.04 0.95
C SER A 145 20.86 21.21 0.24
N ASP A 146 21.42 22.17 1.00
CA ASP A 146 22.21 23.26 0.44
C ASP A 146 23.49 22.76 -0.26
N ASP A 147 23.96 21.56 0.11
CA ASP A 147 25.10 20.88 -0.54
C ASP A 147 24.79 20.45 -2.00
N ASP A 148 23.50 20.36 -2.37
CA ASP A 148 23.05 19.92 -3.70
C ASP A 148 22.86 21.09 -4.69
N ALA A 149 23.24 22.31 -4.29
CA ALA A 149 23.08 23.52 -5.09
C ALA A 149 24.01 23.47 -6.33
N GLY A 150 23.42 23.16 -7.50
CA GLY A 150 24.10 23.24 -8.80
C GLY A 150 24.30 21.91 -9.53
N ASN A 151 24.07 20.77 -8.87
CA ASN A 151 24.03 19.46 -9.54
C ASN A 151 22.95 18.54 -8.91
N PRO A 152 21.76 18.44 -9.52
CA PRO A 152 20.66 17.68 -8.96
C PRO A 152 20.99 16.18 -8.99
N GLN A 153 21.18 15.60 -7.81
CA GLN A 153 21.36 14.16 -7.68
C GLN A 153 20.08 13.43 -8.10
N VAL A 154 20.26 12.29 -8.77
CA VAL A 154 19.16 11.36 -9.09
C VAL A 154 18.86 10.56 -7.83
N LEU A 155 17.67 10.76 -7.29
CA LEU A 155 17.11 9.97 -6.22
C LEU A 155 16.37 8.76 -6.78
N VAL A 156 16.51 7.66 -6.07
CA VAL A 156 15.84 6.40 -6.34
C VAL A 156 15.07 5.99 -5.09
N SER A 157 13.78 5.72 -5.26
CA SER A 157 12.91 5.12 -4.24
C SER A 157 12.55 3.71 -4.66
N HIS A 158 12.71 2.75 -3.77
CA HIS A 158 12.31 1.36 -3.93
C HIS A 158 11.20 1.03 -2.94
N LEU A 159 10.01 0.81 -3.47
CA LEU A 159 8.83 0.40 -2.73
C LEU A 159 8.67 -1.11 -2.89
N ARG A 160 8.76 -1.90 -1.82
CA ARG A 160 8.64 -3.36 -1.89
C ARG A 160 7.72 -3.91 -0.82
N LEU A 161 7.00 -4.98 -1.14
CA LEU A 161 6.26 -5.75 -0.14
C LEU A 161 7.17 -6.82 0.47
N ALA A 162 7.29 -6.83 1.80
CA ALA A 162 7.92 -7.91 2.54
C ALA A 162 7.18 -8.16 3.85
N ASP A 163 6.96 -9.44 4.18
CA ASP A 163 6.31 -9.86 5.44
C ASP A 163 4.97 -9.17 5.75
N GLY A 164 4.23 -8.79 4.70
CA GLY A 164 2.94 -8.10 4.81
C GLY A 164 3.03 -6.59 5.08
N GLU A 165 4.23 -6.02 4.98
CA GLU A 165 4.52 -4.60 5.11
C GLU A 165 5.04 -4.00 3.80
N LEU A 166 4.55 -2.81 3.47
CA LEU A 166 5.09 -1.98 2.41
C LEU A 166 6.31 -1.25 2.95
N LEU A 167 7.49 -1.64 2.49
CA LEU A 167 8.76 -1.03 2.84
C LEU A 167 9.17 -0.03 1.77
N CYS A 168 9.81 1.05 2.20
CA CYS A 168 10.51 1.96 1.30
C CYS A 168 11.97 2.11 1.66
N LYS A 169 12.81 2.06 0.63
CA LYS A 169 14.23 2.31 0.72
C LYS A 169 14.63 3.34 -0.33
N THR A 170 15.49 4.29 0.03
CA THR A 170 15.99 5.29 -0.91
C THR A 170 17.51 5.29 -0.96
N ASN A 171 18.08 5.89 -2.01
CA ASN A 171 19.50 6.21 -2.07
C ASN A 171 19.82 7.61 -1.48
N ASN A 172 18.86 8.20 -0.76
CA ASN A 172 19.04 9.49 -0.09
C ASN A 172 19.99 9.33 1.10
N ALA A 173 21.11 10.04 1.10
CA ALA A 173 22.06 10.03 2.22
C ALA A 173 21.46 10.52 3.55
N LEU A 174 20.37 11.30 3.50
CA LEU A 174 19.64 11.78 4.68
C LEU A 174 18.65 10.74 5.22
N SER A 175 18.42 9.63 4.49
CA SER A 175 17.54 8.57 4.94
C SER A 175 18.22 7.70 6.01
N ALA A 176 17.45 7.34 7.04
CA ALA A 176 17.89 6.44 8.11
C ALA A 176 17.88 4.95 7.70
N GLY A 177 17.57 4.65 6.44
CA GLY A 177 17.52 3.30 5.89
C GLY A 177 16.14 2.93 5.37
N GLU A 178 15.79 1.65 5.51
CA GLU A 178 14.50 1.14 5.06
C GLU A 178 13.40 1.37 6.11
N VAL A 179 12.25 1.91 5.68
CA VAL A 179 11.14 2.30 6.56
C VAL A 179 9.87 1.56 6.16
N ALA A 180 9.12 1.05 7.13
CA ALA A 180 7.79 0.49 6.91
C ALA A 180 6.73 1.60 6.80
N LEU A 181 6.04 1.66 5.67
CA LEU A 181 5.03 2.68 5.37
C LEU A 181 3.62 2.23 5.72
N ALA A 182 3.30 0.95 5.50
CA ALA A 182 1.99 0.38 5.77
C ALA A 182 2.12 -1.12 6.08
N SER A 183 1.16 -1.66 6.83
CA SER A 183 1.10 -3.07 7.19
C SER A 183 -0.28 -3.68 6.94
N GLY A 184 -0.41 -5.00 7.09
CA GLY A 184 -1.65 -5.74 6.86
C GLY A 184 -1.94 -5.98 5.37
N ILE A 185 -0.89 -5.98 4.55
CA ILE A 185 -0.98 -6.26 3.12
C ILE A 185 -0.82 -7.76 2.90
N HIS A 186 -1.77 -8.37 2.20
CA HIS A 186 -1.64 -9.77 1.81
C HIS A 186 -0.78 -9.91 0.55
N ASP A 187 -1.07 -9.09 -0.46
CA ASP A 187 -0.33 -9.08 -1.73
C ASP A 187 -0.33 -7.67 -2.31
N LEU A 188 0.78 -7.27 -2.91
CA LEU A 188 0.96 -6.01 -3.61
C LEU A 188 1.80 -6.29 -4.83
N MET A 189 1.23 -5.99 -5.98
CA MET A 189 1.80 -6.28 -7.26
C MET A 189 1.70 -5.07 -8.17
N PHE A 190 2.71 -4.90 -9.00
CA PHE A 190 2.81 -3.85 -9.99
C PHE A 190 2.94 -4.49 -11.36
N ALA A 191 2.24 -3.92 -12.34
CA ALA A 191 2.40 -4.26 -13.74
C ALA A 191 2.53 -3.01 -14.59
N VAL A 192 3.27 -3.13 -15.68
CA VAL A 192 3.33 -2.08 -16.70
C VAL A 192 2.00 -2.08 -17.47
N GLY A 193 1.32 -0.93 -17.48
CA GLY A 193 0.11 -0.73 -18.28
C GLY A 193 0.44 -0.23 -19.69
N SER A 194 1.15 0.90 -19.76
CA SER A 194 1.63 1.51 -21.01
C SER A 194 2.89 2.36 -20.73
N THR A 195 3.37 3.16 -21.69
CA THR A 195 4.63 3.93 -21.57
C THR A 195 4.72 4.78 -20.30
N ASN A 196 3.61 5.39 -19.88
CA ASN A 196 3.52 6.28 -18.70
C ASN A 196 2.50 5.80 -17.66
N GLN A 197 2.09 4.54 -17.71
CA GLN A 197 1.09 3.99 -16.80
C GLN A 197 1.61 2.72 -16.15
N LEU A 198 1.55 2.71 -14.83
CA LEU A 198 1.71 1.50 -14.02
C LEU A 198 0.36 1.14 -13.41
N ARG A 199 0.10 -0.15 -13.24
CA ARG A 199 -1.07 -0.64 -12.51
C ARG A 199 -0.58 -1.26 -11.21
N ALA A 200 -1.11 -0.80 -10.09
CA ALA A 200 -0.92 -1.38 -8.78
C ALA A 200 -2.15 -2.23 -8.43
N GLY A 201 -1.92 -3.49 -8.07
CA GLY A 201 -2.91 -4.40 -7.51
C GLY A 201 -2.61 -4.61 -6.03
N LEU A 202 -3.56 -4.27 -5.17
CA LEU A 202 -3.44 -4.36 -3.72
C LEU A 202 -4.47 -5.36 -3.18
N VAL A 203 -4.04 -6.27 -2.33
CA VAL A 203 -4.88 -7.24 -1.64
C VAL A 203 -4.63 -7.10 -0.15
N LEU A 204 -5.70 -6.84 0.61
CA LEU A 204 -5.66 -6.74 2.06
C LEU A 204 -6.42 -7.91 2.68
N THR A 205 -6.00 -8.34 3.86
CA THR A 205 -6.69 -9.38 4.62
C THR A 205 -6.77 -9.03 6.10
N SER A 206 -7.88 -9.38 6.75
CA SER A 206 -8.01 -9.19 8.20
C SER A 206 -7.20 -10.23 8.95
N THR A 207 -6.56 -9.81 10.04
CA THR A 207 -5.79 -10.71 10.93
C THR A 207 -6.68 -11.69 11.70
N ARG A 208 -7.93 -11.31 11.98
CA ARG A 208 -8.92 -12.18 12.63
C ARG A 208 -9.59 -13.10 11.60
N ALA A 209 -9.77 -14.37 11.96
CA ALA A 209 -10.60 -15.29 11.20
C ALA A 209 -12.08 -14.92 11.40
N LEU A 210 -12.73 -14.47 10.32
CA LEU A 210 -14.11 -14.00 10.30
C LEU A 210 -14.99 -14.81 9.35
N LEU A 211 -14.39 -15.64 8.49
CA LEU A 211 -15.06 -16.42 7.46
C LEU A 211 -15.06 -17.93 7.78
N PRO A 212 -16.05 -18.68 7.27
CA PRO A 212 -16.09 -20.14 7.40
C PRO A 212 -15.01 -20.82 6.54
N GLU A 213 -14.61 -20.20 5.45
CA GLU A 213 -13.61 -20.69 4.49
C GLU A 213 -12.54 -19.63 4.20
N ASN A 214 -11.50 -20.03 3.48
CA ASN A 214 -10.43 -19.10 3.10
C ASN A 214 -10.95 -18.08 2.07
N CYS A 215 -10.51 -16.83 2.18
CA CYS A 215 -11.03 -15.77 1.33
C CYS A 215 -10.45 -15.83 -0.09
N THR A 216 -11.34 -15.97 -1.06
CA THR A 216 -11.00 -15.95 -2.50
C THR A 216 -11.21 -14.57 -3.09
N TYR A 217 -10.29 -14.14 -3.95
CA TYR A 217 -10.36 -12.85 -4.63
C TYR A 217 -9.94 -12.97 -6.10
N GLN A 218 -10.45 -12.09 -6.96
CA GLN A 218 -9.95 -11.96 -8.32
C GLN A 218 -8.64 -11.18 -8.31
N ASP A 219 -7.64 -11.67 -9.04
CA ASP A 219 -6.35 -10.98 -9.17
C ASP A 219 -6.59 -9.57 -9.77
N PRO A 220 -6.22 -8.48 -9.05
CA PRO A 220 -6.52 -7.13 -9.48
C PRO A 220 -5.86 -6.72 -10.81
N LEU A 221 -4.75 -7.37 -11.16
CA LEU A 221 -4.01 -7.11 -12.40
C LEU A 221 -4.39 -8.08 -13.51
N ASN A 222 -4.85 -9.30 -13.16
CA ASN A 222 -5.35 -10.29 -14.10
C ASN A 222 -6.72 -10.85 -13.68
N PRO A 223 -7.83 -10.17 -14.02
CA PRO A 223 -9.17 -10.53 -13.54
C PRO A 223 -9.67 -11.90 -14.01
N ALA A 224 -9.00 -12.55 -14.97
CA ALA A 224 -9.30 -13.92 -15.38
C ALA A 224 -8.81 -14.97 -14.35
N THR A 225 -8.00 -14.58 -13.37
CA THR A 225 -7.40 -15.47 -12.37
C THR A 225 -8.01 -15.25 -10.99
N THR A 226 -8.47 -16.32 -10.36
CA THR A 226 -8.92 -16.30 -8.95
C THR A 226 -7.83 -16.86 -8.06
N LYS A 227 -7.52 -16.14 -6.98
CA LYS A 227 -6.54 -16.52 -5.95
C LYS A 227 -7.21 -16.62 -4.59
N ASN A 228 -6.47 -17.13 -3.61
CA ASN A 228 -6.92 -17.33 -2.24
C ASN A 228 -5.85 -16.83 -1.28
N THR A 229 -6.26 -16.13 -0.21
CA THR A 229 -5.34 -15.63 0.83
C THR A 229 -4.73 -16.72 1.71
N GLY A 230 -5.26 -17.93 1.69
CA GLY A 230 -4.88 -19.02 2.60
C GLY A 230 -5.33 -18.78 4.04
N ALA A 231 -6.06 -17.68 4.30
CA ALA A 231 -6.55 -17.30 5.61
C ALA A 231 -8.07 -17.14 5.59
N ARG A 232 -8.70 -17.44 6.73
CA ARG A 232 -10.14 -17.27 6.96
C ARG A 232 -10.53 -15.84 7.35
N GLY A 233 -9.65 -14.87 7.07
CA GLY A 233 -9.90 -13.46 7.29
C GLY A 233 -10.66 -12.84 6.13
N LEU A 234 -11.38 -11.74 6.39
CA LEU A 234 -11.99 -10.94 5.33
C LEU A 234 -10.90 -10.40 4.40
N CYS A 235 -11.10 -10.50 3.09
CA CYS A 235 -10.17 -9.99 2.10
C CYS A 235 -10.82 -8.98 1.16
N SER A 236 -10.03 -8.03 0.70
CA SER A 236 -10.43 -7.03 -0.28
C SER A 236 -9.31 -6.80 -1.28
N ALA A 237 -9.70 -6.72 -2.56
CA ALA A 237 -8.79 -6.56 -3.67
C ALA A 237 -9.09 -5.23 -4.39
N PHE A 238 -8.06 -4.47 -4.69
CA PHE A 238 -8.15 -3.16 -5.31
C PHE A 238 -7.14 -3.06 -6.45
N ALA A 239 -7.48 -2.32 -7.50
CA ALA A 239 -6.57 -1.97 -8.57
C ALA A 239 -6.61 -0.46 -8.79
N GLN A 240 -5.45 0.15 -9.00
CA GLN A 240 -5.33 1.55 -9.38
C GLN A 240 -4.28 1.71 -10.48
N THR A 241 -4.55 2.62 -11.42
CA THR A 241 -3.57 3.06 -12.41
C THR A 241 -2.83 4.27 -11.87
N LEU A 242 -1.52 4.15 -11.77
CA LEU A 242 -0.58 5.21 -11.42
C LEU A 242 -0.06 5.83 -12.72
N TYR A 243 -0.13 7.15 -12.83
CA TYR A 243 0.37 7.89 -13.97
C TYR A 243 1.75 8.45 -13.64
N LEU A 244 2.73 8.10 -14.46
CA LEU A 244 4.09 8.61 -14.34
C LEU A 244 4.23 9.85 -15.24
N ARG A 245 5.05 10.81 -14.80
CA ARG A 245 5.39 11.96 -15.63
C ARG A 245 6.12 11.49 -16.89
N ASN A 246 5.75 12.10 -18.02
CA ASN A 246 6.09 11.70 -19.38
C ASN A 246 7.56 11.23 -19.51
N GLN A 247 7.74 9.96 -19.89
CA GLN A 247 9.01 9.46 -20.39
C GLN A 247 9.26 10.15 -21.74
N PRO A 248 10.38 10.89 -21.93
CA PRO A 248 10.78 11.30 -23.27
C PRO A 248 10.99 10.08 -24.18
#